data_AF-A0A0F9A0E3-F1
#
_entry.id   AF-A0A0F9A0E3-F1
#
_cell.length_a   1.000
_cell.length_b   1.000
_cell.length_c   1.000
_cell.angle_alpha   90.00
_cell.angle_beta   90.00
_cell.angle_gamma   90.00
#
_symmetry.space_group_name_H-M   'P 1'
#
loop_
_entity.id
_entity.type
_entity.pdbx_description
1 polymer ?
#
loop_
_entity_poly.entity_id
_entity_poly.type
_entity_poly.pdbx_seq_one_letter_code
_entity_poly.pdbx_strand_id
1 'polypeptide(L)'
;MSGEDKIIQDIRKELRKNVDEQYRQSIQRFFKEEIKLLGVKTPIFKKITQKYFSAVQDRPKQEIFGLCEKLLESGFMEELGVAFDWAFRLRDKFEKRDFAILELWLKKYVTSWAACDSLCCRALGHFIYKFPEYFPKVKKWAVSKNRWVRRASAVVLIYSIEKKKSLAPVFEIADILLLDKDDMVQKGYGWMLKVASNHEPKKIFEYVMRNKKEMPRTALRYAIEKLSPDLRKQAMAKG
;
A
#
# COMPACT_ATOMS: atom_id res chain seq x y z
N MET A 1 -2.40 -8.73 33.98
CA MET A 1 -2.39 -8.38 32.55
C MET A 1 -2.33 -6.87 32.44
N SER A 2 -1.38 -6.32 31.68
CA SER A 2 -1.35 -4.87 31.45
C SER A 2 -2.61 -4.43 30.70
N GLY A 3 -3.03 -3.17 30.84
CA GLY A 3 -4.18 -2.64 30.09
C GLY A 3 -3.98 -2.68 28.56
N GLU A 4 -2.73 -2.70 28.10
CA GLU A 4 -2.37 -2.88 26.68
C GLU A 4 -2.62 -4.31 26.19
N ASP A 5 -2.33 -5.32 27.00
CA ASP A 5 -2.56 -6.70 26.59
C ASP A 5 -4.06 -6.98 26.47
N LYS A 6 -4.87 -6.30 27.30
CA LYS A 6 -6.33 -6.45 27.26
C LYS A 6 -6.93 -5.96 25.93
N ILE A 7 -6.57 -4.75 25.45
CA ILE A 7 -7.14 -4.20 24.22
C ILE A 7 -6.80 -5.08 23.00
N ILE A 8 -5.57 -5.60 22.94
CA ILE A 8 -5.13 -6.50 21.86
C ILE A 8 -5.92 -7.81 21.90
N GLN A 9 -6.11 -8.40 23.07
CA GLN A 9 -6.89 -9.63 23.21
C GLN A 9 -8.37 -9.42 22.86
N ASP A 10 -8.95 -8.27 23.22
CA ASP A 10 -10.33 -7.94 22.90
C ASP A 10 -10.52 -7.79 21.38
N ILE A 11 -9.60 -7.10 20.68
CA ILE A 11 -9.58 -7.01 19.21
C ILE A 11 -9.51 -8.42 18.60
N ARG A 12 -8.55 -9.24 19.04
CA ARG A 12 -8.36 -10.61 18.51
C ARG A 12 -9.59 -11.48 18.73
N LYS A 13 -10.21 -11.40 19.92
CA LYS A 13 -11.44 -12.14 20.24
C LYS A 13 -12.59 -11.70 19.34
N GLU A 14 -12.75 -10.40 19.11
CA GLU A 14 -13.84 -9.88 18.28
C GLU A 14 -13.63 -10.19 16.79
N LEU A 15 -12.39 -10.13 16.29
CA LEU A 15 -12.06 -10.59 14.94
C LEU A 15 -12.40 -12.07 14.77
N ARG A 16 -11.97 -12.93 15.70
CA ARG A 16 -12.26 -14.39 15.67
C ARG A 16 -13.75 -14.70 15.74
N LYS A 17 -14.53 -13.93 16.50
CA LYS A 17 -16.00 -14.08 16.59
C LYS A 17 -16.70 -13.78 15.25
N ASN A 18 -16.09 -13.00 14.37
CA ASN A 18 -16.66 -12.55 13.10
C ASN A 18 -15.97 -13.19 11.87
N VAL A 19 -15.32 -14.34 12.06
CA VAL A 19 -14.75 -15.14 10.97
C VAL A 19 -15.88 -15.67 10.08
N ASP A 20 -15.70 -15.49 8.78
CA ASP A 20 -16.55 -16.08 7.75
C ASP A 20 -15.66 -16.91 6.81
N GLU A 21 -15.78 -18.23 6.89
CA GLU A 21 -14.91 -19.16 6.17
C GLU A 21 -15.13 -19.11 4.65
N GLN A 22 -16.37 -18.89 4.19
CA GLN A 22 -16.64 -18.72 2.76
C GLN A 22 -15.98 -17.45 2.23
N TYR A 23 -16.07 -16.36 2.99
CA TYR A 23 -15.40 -15.11 2.66
C TYR A 23 -13.87 -15.30 2.67
N ARG A 24 -13.32 -15.96 3.69
CA ARG A 24 -11.89 -16.28 3.79
C ARG A 24 -11.39 -17.00 2.53
N GLN A 25 -12.06 -18.09 2.13
CA GLN A 25 -11.72 -18.86 0.94
C GLN A 25 -11.83 -18.03 -0.35
N SER A 26 -12.84 -17.17 -0.44
CA SER A 26 -12.99 -16.28 -1.60
C SER A 26 -11.82 -15.30 -1.73
N ILE A 27 -11.32 -14.77 -0.61
CA ILE A 27 -10.21 -13.82 -0.57
C ILE A 27 -8.88 -14.53 -0.85
N GLN A 28 -8.67 -15.73 -0.28
CA GLN A 28 -7.44 -16.50 -0.47
C GLN A 28 -7.10 -16.72 -1.94
N ARG A 29 -8.11 -16.87 -2.81
CA ARG A 29 -7.94 -17.07 -4.27
C ARG A 29 -7.24 -15.92 -4.99
N PHE A 30 -7.20 -14.72 -4.40
CA PHE A 30 -6.50 -13.56 -4.99
C PHE A 30 -5.01 -13.49 -4.62
N PHE A 31 -4.53 -14.37 -3.74
CA PHE A 31 -3.14 -14.40 -3.29
C PHE A 31 -2.44 -15.62 -3.86
N LYS A 32 -1.29 -15.37 -4.50
CA LYS A 32 -0.35 -16.43 -4.86
C LYS A 32 0.54 -16.81 -3.68
N GLU A 33 0.78 -15.85 -2.79
CA GLU A 33 1.57 -16.07 -1.58
C GLU A 33 0.69 -16.68 -0.48
N GLU A 34 1.34 -17.40 0.43
CA GLU A 34 0.70 -17.79 1.68
C GLU A 34 0.43 -16.54 2.53
N ILE A 35 -0.79 -16.41 3.00
CA ILE A 35 -1.20 -15.32 3.89
C ILE A 35 -1.95 -15.90 5.10
N LYS A 36 -1.73 -15.30 6.27
CA LYS A 36 -2.55 -15.59 7.45
C LYS A 36 -3.78 -14.70 7.40
N LEU A 37 -4.92 -15.29 7.06
CA LEU A 37 -6.19 -14.58 6.93
C LEU A 37 -7.22 -15.17 7.88
N LEU A 38 -7.91 -14.34 8.66
CA LEU A 38 -9.04 -14.77 9.50
C LEU A 38 -10.32 -14.92 8.68
N GLY A 39 -10.59 -14.00 7.75
CA GLY A 39 -11.82 -13.99 6.94
C GLY A 39 -12.90 -13.07 7.49
N VAL A 40 -12.53 -11.88 7.99
CA VAL A 40 -13.52 -10.92 8.49
C VAL A 40 -13.99 -9.99 7.37
N LYS A 41 -15.30 -9.95 7.10
CA LYS A 41 -15.87 -9.09 6.05
C LYS A 41 -15.55 -7.62 6.28
N THR A 42 -15.21 -6.90 5.21
CA THR A 42 -14.76 -5.50 5.26
C THR A 42 -15.68 -4.56 6.08
N PRO A 43 -17.02 -4.61 5.98
CA PRO A 43 -17.89 -3.75 6.80
C PRO A 43 -17.77 -4.03 8.31
N ILE A 44 -17.63 -5.29 8.70
CA ILE A 44 -17.47 -5.69 10.11
C ILE A 44 -16.07 -5.30 10.58
N PHE A 45 -15.05 -5.58 9.78
CA PHE A 45 -13.67 -5.19 10.04
C PHE A 45 -13.53 -3.68 10.32
N LYS A 46 -14.17 -2.83 9.51
CA LYS A 46 -14.18 -1.37 9.72
C LYS A 46 -14.85 -0.97 11.05
N LYS A 47 -15.96 -1.62 11.42
CA LYS A 47 -16.65 -1.39 12.70
C LYS A 47 -15.76 -1.74 13.89
N ILE A 48 -15.11 -2.92 13.85
CA ILE A 48 -14.18 -3.39 14.89
C ILE A 48 -13.02 -2.39 15.03
N THR A 49 -12.37 -2.05 13.91
CA THR A 49 -11.21 -1.15 13.92
C THR A 49 -11.55 0.22 14.48
N GLN A 50 -12.70 0.79 14.09
CA GLN A 50 -13.19 2.07 14.63
C GLN A 50 -13.50 2.00 16.12
N LYS A 51 -14.24 0.97 16.56
CA LYS A 51 -14.65 0.78 17.96
C LYS A 51 -13.42 0.79 18.87
N TYR A 52 -12.41 0.00 18.54
CA TYR A 52 -11.22 -0.10 19.38
C TYR A 52 -10.28 1.09 19.24
N PHE A 53 -10.24 1.76 18.08
CA PHE A 53 -9.51 3.02 17.96
C PHE A 53 -10.09 4.10 18.89
N SER A 54 -11.43 4.24 18.93
CA SER A 54 -12.09 5.21 19.81
C SER A 54 -11.75 5.01 21.28
N ALA A 55 -11.45 3.78 21.71
CA ALA A 55 -11.04 3.47 23.08
C ALA A 55 -9.58 3.83 23.42
N VAL A 56 -8.75 4.12 22.42
CA VAL A 56 -7.32 4.43 22.59
C VAL A 56 -6.89 5.75 21.95
N GLN A 57 -7.77 6.45 21.22
CA GLN A 57 -7.42 7.62 20.41
C GLN A 57 -6.79 8.80 21.20
N ASP A 58 -7.10 8.89 22.49
CA ASP A 58 -6.60 9.93 23.40
C ASP A 58 -5.26 9.56 24.03
N ARG A 59 -4.77 8.32 23.83
CA ARG A 59 -3.45 7.90 24.29
C ARG A 59 -2.33 8.57 23.47
N PRO A 60 -1.11 8.69 24.02
CA PRO A 60 0.05 9.12 23.27
C PRO A 60 0.25 8.31 21.99
N LYS A 61 0.59 9.00 20.89
CA LYS A 61 0.85 8.38 19.56
C LYS A 61 1.80 7.18 19.65
N GLN A 62 2.84 7.29 20.47
CA GLN A 62 3.85 6.23 20.63
C GLN A 62 3.30 4.98 21.33
N GLU A 63 2.38 5.13 22.30
CA GLU A 63 1.69 3.97 22.89
C GLU A 63 0.81 3.27 21.85
N ILE A 64 0.08 4.04 21.04
CA ILE A 64 -0.75 3.46 19.97
C ILE A 64 0.14 2.76 18.93
N PHE A 65 1.31 3.31 18.59
CA PHE A 65 2.28 2.63 17.72
C PHE A 65 2.82 1.34 18.33
N GLY A 66 3.04 1.30 19.66
CA GLY A 66 3.38 0.06 20.37
C GLY A 66 2.28 -1.00 20.27
N LEU A 67 1.00 -0.59 20.38
CA LEU A 67 -0.13 -1.50 20.14
C LEU A 67 -0.19 -1.98 18.68
N CYS A 68 0.06 -1.09 17.72
CA CYS A 68 0.16 -1.45 16.31
C CYS A 68 1.23 -2.51 16.08
N GLU A 69 2.42 -2.35 16.67
CA GLU A 69 3.51 -3.32 16.53
C GLU A 69 3.14 -4.72 17.07
N LYS A 70 2.48 -4.79 18.24
CA LYS A 70 1.96 -6.06 18.81
C LYS A 70 0.94 -6.76 17.89
N LEU A 71 0.13 -6.00 17.14
CA LEU A 71 -0.80 -6.54 16.13
C LEU A 71 -0.05 -7.03 14.89
N LEU A 72 0.93 -6.26 14.43
CA LEU A 72 1.74 -6.59 13.25
C LEU A 72 2.54 -7.89 13.42
N GLU A 73 3.03 -8.16 14.62
CA GLU A 73 3.78 -9.38 14.95
C GLU A 73 3.00 -10.68 14.75
N SER A 74 1.66 -10.63 14.77
CA SER A 74 0.83 -11.80 14.53
C SER A 74 0.96 -12.35 13.10
N GLY A 75 1.21 -11.45 12.14
CA GLY A 75 1.17 -11.73 10.70
C GLY A 75 -0.23 -11.94 10.12
N PHE A 76 -1.31 -11.84 10.92
CA PHE A 76 -2.69 -11.93 10.41
C PHE A 76 -3.07 -10.66 9.66
N MET A 77 -3.58 -10.81 8.44
CA MET A 77 -3.94 -9.71 7.54
C MET A 77 -4.91 -8.71 8.19
N GLU A 78 -5.90 -9.20 8.96
CA GLU A 78 -6.81 -8.33 9.70
C GLU A 78 -6.10 -7.55 10.81
N GLU A 79 -5.19 -8.16 11.56
CA GLU A 79 -4.42 -7.47 12.60
C GLU A 79 -3.47 -6.42 11.99
N LEU A 80 -2.81 -6.75 10.86
CA LEU A 80 -2.04 -5.80 10.05
C LEU A 80 -2.92 -4.63 9.59
N GLY A 81 -4.13 -4.94 9.12
CA GLY A 81 -5.11 -3.95 8.70
C GLY A 81 -5.50 -3.00 9.85
N VAL A 82 -5.71 -3.51 11.07
CA VAL A 82 -6.02 -2.68 12.24
C VAL A 82 -4.86 -1.72 12.52
N ALA A 83 -3.64 -2.24 12.55
CA ALA A 83 -2.44 -1.45 12.80
C ALA A 83 -2.26 -0.33 11.75
N PHE A 84 -2.39 -0.65 10.46
CA PHE A 84 -2.22 0.34 9.39
C PHE A 84 -3.36 1.36 9.33
N ASP A 85 -4.60 0.98 9.63
CA ASP A 85 -5.73 1.91 9.74
C ASP A 85 -5.54 2.89 10.92
N TRP A 86 -5.13 2.38 12.09
CA TRP A 86 -4.84 3.20 13.27
C TRP A 86 -3.70 4.18 13.01
N ALA A 87 -2.61 3.72 12.41
CA ALA A 87 -1.50 4.59 12.01
C ALA A 87 -1.98 5.72 11.09
N PHE A 88 -2.84 5.42 10.10
CA PHE A 88 -3.40 6.45 9.23
C PHE A 88 -4.36 7.42 9.92
N ARG A 89 -5.09 6.99 10.95
CA ARG A 89 -5.91 7.90 11.76
C ARG A 89 -5.08 8.91 12.53
N LEU A 90 -3.84 8.55 12.88
CA LEU A 90 -2.87 9.42 13.56
C LEU A 90 -2.05 10.29 12.60
N ARG A 91 -2.32 10.26 11.29
CA ARG A 91 -1.50 10.92 10.25
C ARG A 91 -1.24 12.40 10.47
N ASP A 92 -2.19 13.12 11.08
CA ASP A 92 -2.06 14.56 11.34
C ASP A 92 -0.98 14.82 12.41
N LYS A 93 -0.79 13.86 13.33
CA LYS A 93 0.23 13.86 14.40
C LYS A 93 1.59 13.31 13.95
N PHE A 94 1.80 13.00 12.67
CA PHE A 94 3.08 12.49 12.18
C PHE A 94 4.18 13.54 12.24
N GLU A 95 5.36 13.08 12.65
CA GLU A 95 6.62 13.82 12.76
C GLU A 95 7.71 13.08 11.97
N LYS A 96 8.77 13.78 11.56
CA LYS A 96 9.86 13.22 10.74
C LYS A 96 10.46 11.91 11.29
N ARG A 97 10.56 11.79 12.63
CA ARG A 97 11.06 10.58 13.30
C ARG A 97 10.23 9.32 13.05
N ASP A 98 8.93 9.47 12.76
CA ASP A 98 8.03 8.34 12.54
C ASP A 98 8.36 7.59 11.23
N PHE A 99 9.12 8.19 10.32
CA PHE A 99 9.58 7.52 9.10
C PHE A 99 10.28 6.20 9.41
N ALA A 100 11.15 6.18 10.42
CA ALA A 100 11.92 4.99 10.78
C ALA A 100 11.01 3.83 11.20
N ILE A 101 9.91 4.15 11.92
CA ILE A 101 8.92 3.17 12.38
C ILE A 101 8.10 2.65 11.18
N LEU A 102 7.56 3.54 10.36
CA LEU A 102 6.76 3.13 9.20
C LEU A 102 7.58 2.37 8.16
N GLU A 103 8.84 2.76 7.94
CA GLU A 103 9.77 2.05 7.06
C GLU A 103 10.14 0.67 7.63
N LEU A 104 10.35 0.57 8.95
CA LEU A 104 10.55 -0.72 9.61
C LEU A 104 9.33 -1.62 9.39
N TRP A 105 8.11 -1.11 9.54
CA TRP A 105 6.90 -1.89 9.33
C TRP A 105 6.77 -2.39 7.89
N LEU A 106 7.09 -1.54 6.91
CA LEU A 106 7.17 -1.92 5.51
C LEU A 106 8.16 -3.08 5.31
N LYS A 107 9.36 -2.98 5.87
CA LYS A 107 10.42 -3.97 5.65
C LYS A 107 10.18 -5.29 6.39
N LYS A 108 9.56 -5.25 7.58
CA LYS A 108 9.42 -6.38 8.50
C LYS A 108 8.10 -7.13 8.36
N TYR A 109 6.98 -6.41 8.18
CA TYR A 109 5.64 -7.00 8.30
C TYR A 109 4.86 -7.08 6.98
N VAL A 110 5.29 -6.38 5.93
CA VAL A 110 4.61 -6.44 4.63
C VAL A 110 5.08 -7.66 3.84
N THR A 111 4.17 -8.62 3.68
CA THR A 111 4.43 -9.92 3.01
C THR A 111 3.51 -10.21 1.83
N SER A 112 2.58 -9.31 1.52
CA SER A 112 1.64 -9.45 0.39
C SER A 112 1.35 -8.10 -0.26
N TRP A 113 0.77 -8.14 -1.47
CA TRP A 113 0.36 -6.92 -2.17
C TRP A 113 -0.70 -6.15 -1.38
N ALA A 114 -1.64 -6.83 -0.72
CA ALA A 114 -2.70 -6.18 0.05
C ALA A 114 -2.16 -5.49 1.32
N ALA A 115 -1.19 -6.10 2.01
CA ALA A 115 -0.51 -5.46 3.14
C ALA A 115 0.29 -4.24 2.68
N CYS A 116 0.98 -4.36 1.54
CA CYS A 116 1.76 -3.28 0.93
C CYS A 116 0.85 -2.07 0.63
N ASP A 117 -0.25 -2.31 -0.08
CA ASP A 117 -1.18 -1.26 -0.48
C ASP A 117 -1.89 -0.63 0.73
N SER A 118 -2.23 -1.42 1.75
CA SER A 118 -2.89 -0.94 2.99
C SER A 118 -2.02 0.05 3.76
N LEU A 119 -0.70 -0.19 3.83
CA LEU A 119 0.26 0.73 4.45
C LEU A 119 0.60 1.90 3.52
N CYS A 120 0.97 1.60 2.28
CA CYS A 120 1.57 2.55 1.34
C CYS A 120 0.58 3.54 0.75
N CYS A 121 -0.65 3.13 0.43
CA CYS A 121 -1.65 4.05 -0.11
C CYS A 121 -2.29 4.92 1.00
N ARG A 122 -1.96 4.66 2.27
CA ARG A 122 -2.52 5.36 3.44
C ARG A 122 -1.43 5.98 4.30
N ALA A 123 -1.07 5.35 5.41
CA ALA A 123 -0.20 5.96 6.42
C ALA A 123 1.16 6.37 5.84
N LEU A 124 1.85 5.45 5.16
CA LEU A 124 3.17 5.75 4.59
C LEU A 124 3.08 6.69 3.38
N GLY A 125 2.03 6.58 2.56
CA GLY A 125 1.77 7.51 1.45
C GLY A 125 1.53 8.94 1.91
N HIS A 126 0.69 9.11 2.93
CA HIS A 126 0.48 10.41 3.58
C HIS A 126 1.77 10.95 4.19
N PHE A 127 2.58 10.08 4.81
CA PHE A 127 3.87 10.50 5.36
C PHE A 127 4.78 11.09 4.29
N ILE A 128 4.97 10.38 3.17
CA ILE A 128 5.81 10.87 2.05
C ILE A 128 5.22 12.14 1.43
N TYR A 129 3.89 12.25 1.36
CA TYR A 129 3.21 13.47 0.93
C TYR A 129 3.49 14.67 1.85
N LYS A 130 3.47 14.45 3.17
CA LYS A 130 3.71 15.49 4.19
C LYS A 130 5.18 15.90 4.29
N PHE A 131 6.10 14.95 4.09
CA PHE A 131 7.55 15.14 4.20
C PHE A 131 8.26 14.73 2.90
N PRO A 132 8.15 15.53 1.83
CA PRO A 132 8.70 15.19 0.51
C PRO A 132 10.22 15.02 0.50
N GLU A 133 10.95 15.56 1.49
CA GLU A 133 12.39 15.36 1.65
C GLU A 133 12.78 13.87 1.86
N TYR A 134 11.82 13.00 2.17
CA TYR A 134 12.03 11.56 2.27
C TYR A 134 11.92 10.81 0.94
N PHE A 135 11.57 11.48 -0.16
CA PHE A 135 11.52 10.84 -1.48
C PHE A 135 12.82 10.12 -1.91
N PRO A 136 14.04 10.60 -1.60
CA PRO A 136 15.26 9.85 -1.86
C PRO A 136 15.31 8.46 -1.18
N LYS A 137 14.60 8.26 -0.06
CA LYS A 137 14.45 6.94 0.57
C LYS A 137 13.53 6.03 -0.24
N VAL A 138 12.44 6.57 -0.78
CA VAL A 138 11.53 5.86 -1.70
C VAL A 138 12.27 5.36 -2.93
N LYS A 139 13.18 6.17 -3.51
CA LYS A 139 14.04 5.72 -4.62
C LYS A 139 14.94 4.54 -4.25
N LYS A 140 15.47 4.50 -3.02
CA LYS A 140 16.25 3.34 -2.53
C LYS A 140 15.39 2.09 -2.40
N TRP A 141 14.09 2.22 -2.12
CA TRP A 141 13.19 1.07 -2.08
C TRP A 141 13.03 0.40 -3.44
N ALA A 142 13.05 1.17 -4.53
CA ALA A 142 12.86 0.67 -5.89
C ALA A 142 13.95 -0.32 -6.35
N VAL A 143 15.13 -0.31 -5.70
CA VAL A 143 16.24 -1.24 -5.99
C VAL A 143 16.45 -2.30 -4.89
N SER A 144 15.49 -2.43 -3.97
CA SER A 144 15.58 -3.40 -2.87
C SER A 144 15.54 -4.86 -3.36
N LYS A 145 16.21 -5.76 -2.64
CA LYS A 145 16.06 -7.21 -2.86
C LYS A 145 14.65 -7.71 -2.53
N ASN A 146 13.96 -7.06 -1.59
CA ASN A 146 12.60 -7.41 -1.20
C ASN A 146 11.58 -6.85 -2.22
N ARG A 147 10.79 -7.74 -2.84
CA ARG A 147 9.78 -7.37 -3.86
C ARG A 147 8.72 -6.40 -3.33
N TRP A 148 8.32 -6.52 -2.06
CA TRP A 148 7.29 -5.67 -1.47
C TRP A 148 7.79 -4.27 -1.20
N VAL A 149 9.07 -4.13 -0.87
CA VAL A 149 9.74 -2.83 -0.75
C VAL A 149 9.87 -2.18 -2.13
N ARG A 150 10.22 -2.94 -3.18
CA ARG A 150 10.19 -2.41 -4.56
C ARG A 150 8.79 -1.98 -4.99
N ARG A 151 7.76 -2.81 -4.76
CA ARG A 151 6.35 -2.45 -5.03
C ARG A 151 5.95 -1.18 -4.28
N ALA A 152 6.31 -1.08 -3.00
CA ALA A 152 6.01 0.07 -2.15
C ALA A 152 6.56 1.38 -2.72
N SER A 153 7.74 1.35 -3.35
CA SER A 153 8.33 2.55 -3.98
C SER A 153 7.41 3.21 -5.00
N ALA A 154 6.57 2.43 -5.69
CA ALA A 154 5.57 2.94 -6.61
C ALA A 154 4.24 3.27 -5.92
N VAL A 155 3.65 2.31 -5.21
CA VAL A 155 2.28 2.48 -4.69
C VAL A 155 2.19 3.52 -3.57
N VAL A 156 3.30 3.85 -2.88
CA VAL A 156 3.34 4.94 -1.90
C VAL A 156 3.05 6.31 -2.51
N LEU A 157 3.34 6.49 -3.81
CA LEU A 157 3.11 7.76 -4.51
C LEU A 157 1.63 7.97 -4.87
N ILE A 158 0.79 6.93 -4.83
CA ILE A 158 -0.65 7.01 -5.16
C ILE A 158 -1.34 8.09 -4.32
N TYR A 159 -1.03 8.17 -3.02
CA TYR A 159 -1.60 9.21 -2.16
C TYR A 159 -1.28 10.63 -2.68
N SER A 160 -0.04 10.87 -3.10
CA SER A 160 0.37 12.17 -3.64
C SER A 160 -0.25 12.47 -5.00
N ILE A 161 -0.42 11.45 -5.84
CA ILE A 161 -1.05 11.56 -7.16
C ILE A 161 -2.52 11.98 -7.00
N GLU A 162 -3.27 11.34 -6.09
CA GLU A 162 -4.67 11.69 -5.81
C GLU A 162 -4.84 13.10 -5.24
N LYS A 163 -3.79 13.64 -4.61
CA LYS A 163 -3.71 15.04 -4.18
C LYS A 163 -3.17 15.98 -5.26
N LYS A 164 -3.07 15.52 -6.51
CA LYS A 164 -2.64 16.28 -7.69
C LYS A 164 -1.26 16.93 -7.53
N LYS A 165 -0.34 16.28 -6.81
CA LYS A 165 1.07 16.71 -6.75
C LYS A 165 1.78 16.44 -8.07
N SER A 166 2.97 17.01 -8.21
CA SER A 166 3.84 16.82 -9.37
C SER A 166 4.04 15.34 -9.70
N LEU A 167 4.05 15.02 -11.00
CA LEU A 167 4.33 13.67 -11.51
C LEU A 167 5.82 13.38 -11.72
N ALA A 168 6.72 14.33 -11.44
CA ALA A 168 8.16 14.07 -11.56
C ALA A 168 8.62 12.84 -10.73
N PRO A 169 8.22 12.70 -9.44
CA PRO A 169 8.50 11.48 -8.66
C PRO A 169 7.94 10.19 -9.28
N VAL A 170 6.80 10.27 -9.97
CA VAL A 170 6.13 9.12 -10.60
C VAL A 170 6.98 8.59 -11.75
N PHE A 171 7.48 9.48 -12.62
CA PHE A 171 8.35 9.10 -13.72
C PHE A 171 9.71 8.60 -13.23
N GLU A 172 10.31 9.25 -12.22
CA GLU A 172 11.57 8.78 -11.63
C GLU A 172 11.47 7.34 -11.10
N ILE A 173 10.39 7.01 -10.38
CA ILE A 173 10.18 5.63 -9.90
C ILE A 173 9.86 4.68 -11.04
N ALA A 174 9.05 5.10 -12.01
CA ALA A 174 8.69 4.26 -13.15
C ALA A 174 9.92 3.92 -14.02
N ASP A 175 10.87 4.84 -14.17
CA ASP A 175 12.13 4.61 -14.89
C ASP A 175 13.00 3.57 -14.14
N ILE A 176 13.12 3.68 -12.81
CA ILE A 176 13.90 2.70 -12.02
C ILE A 176 13.28 1.30 -12.10
N LEU A 177 11.95 1.21 -12.05
CA LEU A 177 11.21 -0.06 -12.06
C LEU A 177 10.89 -0.59 -13.46
N LEU A 178 11.27 0.13 -14.53
CA LEU A 178 10.82 -0.12 -15.89
C LEU A 178 10.99 -1.59 -16.30
N LEU A 179 12.16 -2.15 -16.01
CA LEU A 179 12.55 -3.52 -16.37
C LEU A 179 12.44 -4.52 -15.22
N ASP A 180 11.76 -4.18 -14.12
CA ASP A 180 11.55 -5.12 -13.03
C ASP A 180 10.81 -6.35 -13.55
N LYS A 181 11.33 -7.55 -13.24
CA LYS A 181 10.80 -8.83 -13.73
C LYS A 181 9.67 -9.37 -12.87
N ASP A 182 9.47 -8.79 -11.69
CA ASP A 182 8.51 -9.27 -10.70
C ASP A 182 7.08 -8.81 -11.03
N ASP A 183 6.15 -9.76 -11.12
CA ASP A 183 4.77 -9.50 -11.54
C ASP A 183 4.01 -8.56 -10.58
N MET A 184 4.29 -8.63 -9.28
CA MET A 184 3.67 -7.75 -8.29
C MET A 184 4.26 -6.34 -8.32
N VAL A 185 5.55 -6.20 -8.64
CA VAL A 185 6.17 -4.87 -8.82
C VAL A 185 5.65 -4.23 -10.10
N GLN A 186 5.59 -4.98 -11.21
CA GLN A 186 5.03 -4.50 -12.49
C GLN A 186 3.59 -4.00 -12.35
N LYS A 187 2.74 -4.77 -11.66
CA LYS A 187 1.36 -4.33 -11.36
C LYS A 187 1.35 -3.07 -10.49
N GLY A 188 2.28 -2.94 -9.55
CA GLY A 188 2.37 -1.78 -8.65
C GLY A 188 2.67 -0.49 -9.40
N TYR A 189 3.75 -0.44 -10.18
CA TYR A 189 4.10 0.78 -10.91
C TYR A 189 3.18 1.02 -12.12
N GLY A 190 2.67 -0.03 -12.76
CA GLY A 190 1.60 0.11 -13.74
C GLY A 190 0.33 0.73 -13.15
N TRP A 191 -0.06 0.34 -11.94
CA TRP A 191 -1.18 0.95 -11.22
C TRP A 191 -0.89 2.40 -10.83
N MET A 192 0.32 2.72 -10.38
CA MET A 192 0.74 4.10 -10.13
C MET A 192 0.55 4.98 -11.38
N LEU A 193 1.00 4.53 -12.55
CA LEU A 193 0.82 5.24 -13.83
C LEU A 193 -0.67 5.35 -14.21
N LYS A 194 -1.45 4.28 -13.99
CA LYS A 194 -2.91 4.29 -14.20
C LYS A 194 -3.59 5.38 -13.38
N VAL A 195 -3.26 5.50 -12.08
CA VAL A 195 -3.85 6.53 -11.22
C VAL A 195 -3.46 7.93 -11.73
N ALA A 196 -2.19 8.13 -12.11
CA ALA A 196 -1.73 9.41 -12.66
C ALA A 196 -2.44 9.79 -13.98
N SER A 197 -2.84 8.81 -14.80
CA SER A 197 -3.56 9.06 -16.05
C SER A 197 -4.96 9.65 -15.85
N ASN A 198 -5.56 9.52 -14.66
CA ASN A 198 -6.84 10.17 -14.35
C ASN A 198 -6.74 11.70 -14.35
N HIS A 199 -5.53 12.26 -14.24
CA HIS A 199 -5.29 13.69 -14.17
C HIS A 199 -4.49 14.20 -15.37
N GLU A 200 -3.51 13.42 -15.82
CA GLU A 200 -2.58 13.80 -16.90
C GLU A 200 -2.46 12.68 -17.95
N PRO A 201 -3.57 12.31 -18.63
CA PRO A 201 -3.59 11.16 -19.54
C PRO A 201 -2.58 11.28 -20.69
N LYS A 202 -2.36 12.51 -21.20
CA LYS A 202 -1.40 12.79 -22.27
C LYS A 202 0.03 12.46 -21.85
N LYS A 203 0.48 12.96 -20.69
CA LYS A 203 1.84 12.72 -20.16
C LYS A 203 2.08 11.24 -19.89
N ILE A 204 1.08 10.52 -19.37
CA ILE A 204 1.20 9.07 -19.15
C ILE A 204 1.25 8.31 -20.48
N PHE A 205 0.43 8.70 -21.46
CA PHE A 205 0.49 8.10 -22.78
C PHE A 205 1.85 8.31 -23.46
N GLU A 206 2.38 9.52 -23.44
CA GLU A 206 3.71 9.85 -24.00
C GLU A 206 4.82 9.03 -23.32
N TYR A 207 4.80 8.93 -21.99
CA TYR A 207 5.72 8.08 -21.23
C TYR A 207 5.63 6.61 -21.66
N VAL A 208 4.41 6.07 -21.77
CA VAL A 208 4.20 4.69 -22.19
C VAL A 208 4.70 4.48 -23.61
N MET A 209 4.38 5.36 -24.55
CA MET A 209 4.80 5.24 -25.95
C MET A 209 6.31 5.29 -26.11
N ARG A 210 6.99 6.16 -25.35
CA ARG A 210 8.47 6.24 -25.33
C ARG A 210 9.11 4.93 -24.85
N ASN A 211 8.52 4.28 -23.86
CA ASN A 211 9.08 3.10 -23.21
C ASN A 211 8.48 1.76 -23.71
N LYS A 212 7.49 1.81 -24.61
CA LYS A 212 6.63 0.67 -24.99
C LYS A 212 7.39 -0.59 -25.45
N LYS A 213 8.55 -0.42 -26.09
CA LYS A 213 9.37 -1.54 -26.60
C LYS A 213 9.93 -2.40 -25.46
N GLU A 214 10.35 -1.75 -24.38
CA GLU A 214 11.02 -2.41 -23.25
C GLU A 214 10.06 -2.68 -22.07
N MET A 215 8.99 -1.88 -21.95
CA MET A 215 8.05 -1.97 -20.84
C MET A 215 7.32 -3.33 -20.84
N PRO A 216 7.36 -4.09 -19.72
CA PRO A 216 6.63 -5.33 -19.57
C PRO A 216 5.12 -5.16 -19.86
N ARG A 217 4.55 -6.11 -20.60
CA ARG A 217 3.13 -6.08 -21.01
C ARG A 217 2.16 -5.93 -19.83
N THR A 218 2.49 -6.50 -18.67
CA THR A 218 1.67 -6.37 -17.45
C THR A 218 1.55 -4.91 -17.02
N ALA A 219 2.69 -4.22 -16.87
CA ALA A 219 2.70 -2.84 -16.43
C ALA A 219 2.08 -1.90 -17.46
N LEU A 220 2.38 -2.13 -18.75
CA LEU A 220 1.78 -1.36 -19.85
C LEU A 220 0.25 -1.42 -19.82
N ARG A 221 -0.32 -2.64 -19.73
CA ARG A 221 -1.79 -2.83 -19.69
C ARG A 221 -2.44 -2.10 -18.52
N TYR A 222 -1.80 -2.13 -17.35
CA TYR A 222 -2.29 -1.36 -16.20
C TYR A 222 -2.23 0.14 -16.47
N ALA A 223 -1.07 0.65 -16.92
CA ALA A 223 -0.83 2.08 -17.12
C ALA A 223 -1.84 2.72 -18.10
N ILE A 224 -2.26 1.99 -19.13
CA ILE A 224 -3.19 2.50 -20.14
C ILE A 224 -4.67 2.22 -19.86
N GLU A 225 -5.02 1.52 -18.76
CA GLU A 225 -6.37 0.99 -18.56
C GLU A 225 -7.47 2.07 -18.63
N LYS A 226 -7.15 3.27 -18.12
CA LYS A 226 -8.06 4.42 -18.06
C LYS A 226 -7.94 5.38 -19.26
N LEU A 227 -7.03 5.13 -20.19
CA LEU A 227 -6.92 5.92 -21.43
C LEU A 227 -8.07 5.59 -22.40
N SER A 228 -8.32 6.48 -23.36
CA SER A 228 -9.34 6.25 -24.39
C SER A 228 -9.06 4.97 -25.20
N PRO A 229 -10.10 4.34 -25.78
CA PRO A 229 -9.92 3.13 -26.58
C PRO A 229 -8.87 3.28 -27.70
N ASP A 230 -8.82 4.44 -28.37
CA ASP A 230 -7.86 4.71 -29.44
C ASP A 230 -6.42 4.76 -28.93
N LEU A 231 -6.17 5.48 -27.84
CA LEU A 231 -4.83 5.54 -27.22
C LEU A 231 -4.40 4.16 -26.73
N ARG A 232 -5.34 3.38 -26.16
CA ARG A 232 -5.06 2.00 -25.76
C ARG A 232 -4.68 1.13 -26.95
N LYS A 233 -5.41 1.24 -28.07
CA LYS A 233 -5.11 0.50 -29.30
C LYS A 233 -3.72 0.86 -29.84
N GLN A 234 -3.38 2.15 -29.86
CA GLN A 234 -2.05 2.63 -30.28
C GLN A 234 -0.94 2.10 -29.37
N ALA A 235 -1.13 2.18 -28.04
CA ALA A 235 -0.16 1.66 -27.07
C ALA A 235 -0.01 0.13 -27.14
N MET A 236 -1.05 -0.61 -27.54
CA MET A 236 -1.02 -2.07 -27.65
C MET A 236 -0.60 -2.61 -29.02
N ALA A 237 -0.59 -1.77 -30.06
CA ALA A 237 -0.14 -2.18 -31.40
C ALA A 237 1.29 -2.74 -31.36
N LYS A 238 1.63 -3.73 -32.18
CA LYS A 238 3.03 -4.14 -32.31
C LYS A 238 3.81 -2.97 -32.92
N GLY A 239 4.93 -2.61 -32.29
CA GLY A 239 5.90 -1.66 -32.84
C GLY A 239 6.96 -2.38 -33.66
#